data_AF-A0A7C6FFP3-F1
#
_entry.id   AF-A0A7C6FFP3-F1
#
_cell.length_a   1.000
_cell.length_b   1.000
_cell.length_c   1.000
_cell.angle_alpha   90.00
_cell.angle_beta   90.00
_cell.angle_gamma   90.00
#
_symmetry.space_group_name_H-M   'P 1'
#
loop_
_entity.id
_entity.type
_entity.pdbx_description
1 polymer ?
#
loop_
_entity_poly.entity_id
_entity_poly.type
_entity_poly.pdbx_seq_one_letter_code
_entity_poly.pdbx_strand_id
1 'polypeptide(L)'
;AIKNVTSVATSAVVGKPHEIKGEGIFAYIVLKEEGKSKDEVKADINAVLKKEIGAIALCDDIAIVPDVPKTRSGKIMRRILRSIVKGEAITQDTSTLEDPSIVPTIEKIVKEGL
;
A
#
# COMPACT_ATOMS: atom_id res chain seq x y z
N ALA A 1 8.77 7.15 9.15
CA ALA A 1 8.16 7.91 8.07
C ALA A 1 6.66 7.71 7.99
N ILE A 2 6.10 6.85 7.12
CA ILE A 2 4.64 6.87 6.82
C ILE A 2 3.74 6.75 8.08
N LYS A 3 4.11 5.91 9.05
CA LYS A 3 3.39 5.76 10.33
C LYS A 3 3.28 7.04 11.19
N ASN A 4 4.10 8.06 10.89
CA ASN A 4 4.10 9.34 11.61
C ASN A 4 3.04 10.32 11.03
N VAL A 5 2.36 9.95 9.94
CA VAL A 5 1.21 10.69 9.42
C VAL A 5 -0.01 10.32 10.28
N THR A 6 -0.57 11.29 11.01
CA THR A 6 -1.59 11.04 12.04
C THR A 6 -2.83 10.30 11.52
N SER A 7 -3.25 10.58 10.28
CA SER A 7 -4.42 9.94 9.66
C SER A 7 -4.19 8.51 9.19
N VAL A 8 -2.94 8.00 9.18
CA VAL A 8 -2.61 6.64 8.74
C VAL A 8 -2.67 5.68 9.93
N ALA A 9 -3.48 4.63 9.80
CA ALA A 9 -3.56 3.53 10.76
C ALA A 9 -2.49 2.46 10.47
N THR A 10 -2.35 2.06 9.21
CA THR A 10 -1.39 1.06 8.76
C THR A 10 -0.94 1.37 7.34
N SER A 11 0.28 0.99 7.00
CA SER A 11 0.81 1.15 5.65
C SER A 11 1.66 -0.04 5.23
N ALA A 12 1.61 -0.39 3.96
CA ALA A 12 2.49 -1.38 3.36
C ALA A 12 3.08 -0.85 2.05
N VAL A 13 4.41 -0.85 1.94
CA VAL A 13 5.13 -0.36 0.76
C VAL A 13 5.68 -1.54 -0.03
N VAL A 14 5.50 -1.51 -1.34
CA VAL A 14 6.05 -2.47 -2.30
C VAL A 14 6.58 -1.72 -3.52
N GLY A 15 7.39 -2.40 -4.33
CA GLY A 15 7.78 -1.87 -5.62
C GLY A 15 6.77 -2.22 -6.71
N LYS A 16 6.50 -1.25 -7.59
CA LYS A 16 5.65 -1.35 -8.77
C LYS A 16 6.50 -1.10 -10.01
N PRO A 17 6.36 -1.86 -11.11
CA PRO A 17 7.05 -1.57 -12.36
C PRO A 17 6.82 -0.12 -12.79
N HIS A 18 7.89 0.57 -13.16
CA HIS A 18 7.84 1.97 -13.58
C HIS A 18 8.74 2.15 -14.80
N GLU A 19 8.21 2.70 -15.89
CA GLU A 19 8.91 2.73 -17.19
C GLU A 19 10.26 3.48 -17.14
N ILE A 20 10.30 4.61 -16.42
CA ILE A 20 11.52 5.44 -16.28
C ILE A 20 12.47 4.92 -15.19
N LYS A 21 11.93 4.52 -14.02
CA LYS A 21 12.74 4.18 -12.84
C LYS A 21 13.10 2.70 -12.74
N GLY A 22 12.52 1.85 -13.58
CA GLY A 22 12.51 0.39 -13.42
C GLY A 22 11.51 -0.06 -12.35
N GLU A 23 11.70 0.39 -11.10
CA GLU A 23 10.82 0.09 -9.96
C GLU A 23 10.46 1.39 -9.23
N GLY A 24 9.16 1.69 -9.15
CA GLY A 24 8.60 2.81 -8.41
C GLY A 24 8.07 2.40 -7.03
N ILE A 25 7.97 3.37 -6.12
CA ILE A 25 7.50 3.19 -4.75
C ILE A 25 5.98 3.28 -4.71
N PHE A 26 5.32 2.16 -4.41
CA PHE A 26 3.88 2.09 -4.25
C PHE A 26 3.50 1.83 -2.78
N ALA A 27 2.55 2.58 -2.24
CA ALA A 27 2.09 2.41 -0.87
C ALA A 27 0.59 2.10 -0.77
N TYR A 28 0.26 1.02 -0.06
CA TYR A 28 -1.07 0.71 0.42
C TYR A 28 -1.29 1.40 1.76
N ILE A 29 -2.32 2.20 1.88
CA ILE A 29 -2.60 3.05 3.04
C ILE A 29 -3.97 2.70 3.63
N VAL A 30 -3.97 2.34 4.91
CA VAL A 30 -5.18 2.21 5.72
C VAL A 30 -5.31 3.48 6.55
N LEU A 31 -6.43 4.18 6.41
CA LEU A 31 -6.70 5.39 7.18
C LEU A 31 -7.37 5.05 8.52
N LYS A 32 -7.19 5.91 9.52
CA LYS A 32 -7.92 5.81 10.80
C LYS A 32 -9.39 6.22 10.65
N GLU A 33 -9.65 7.17 9.76
CA GLU A 33 -10.95 7.77 9.49
C GLU A 33 -11.07 8.01 7.98
N GLU A 34 -12.29 7.91 7.47
CA GLU A 34 -12.60 8.22 6.07
C GLU A 34 -12.58 9.74 5.82
N GLY A 35 -12.67 10.15 4.55
CA GLY A 35 -12.91 11.55 4.18
C GLY A 35 -11.69 12.31 3.63
N LYS A 36 -10.51 11.71 3.58
CA LYS A 36 -9.38 12.27 2.80
C LYS A 36 -9.32 11.67 1.40
N SER A 37 -9.05 12.51 0.42
CA SER A 37 -8.80 12.07 -0.95
C SER A 37 -7.43 11.39 -1.09
N LYS A 38 -7.27 10.59 -2.14
CA LYS A 38 -5.98 9.95 -2.49
C LYS A 38 -4.84 10.97 -2.59
N ASP A 39 -5.09 12.11 -3.21
CA ASP A 39 -4.06 13.12 -3.45
C ASP A 39 -3.63 13.83 -2.15
N GLU A 40 -4.58 14.16 -1.26
CA GLU A 40 -4.29 14.72 0.06
C GLU A 40 -3.44 13.74 0.89
N VAL A 41 -3.83 12.47 0.92
CA VAL A 41 -3.09 11.43 1.66
C VAL A 41 -1.68 11.27 1.10
N LYS A 42 -1.52 11.24 -0.23
CA LYS A 42 -0.21 11.12 -0.87
C LYS A 42 0.66 12.34 -0.58
N ALA A 43 0.10 13.55 -0.59
CA ALA A 43 0.82 14.78 -0.26
C ALA A 43 1.33 14.77 1.18
N ASP A 44 0.48 14.42 2.15
CA ASP A 44 0.83 14.31 3.57
C ASP A 44 1.98 13.31 3.78
N ILE A 45 1.87 12.13 3.15
CA ILE A 45 2.89 11.08 3.21
C ILE A 45 4.21 11.53 2.60
N ASN A 46 4.17 12.13 1.41
CA ASN A 46 5.37 12.59 0.72
C ASN A 46 6.05 13.76 1.46
N ALA A 47 5.30 14.63 2.14
CA ALA A 47 5.88 15.67 2.98
C ALA A 47 6.71 15.07 4.13
N VAL A 48 6.18 14.05 4.81
CA VAL A 48 6.90 13.34 5.88
C VAL A 48 8.10 12.57 5.34
N LEU A 49 7.94 11.84 4.21
CA LEU A 49 9.04 11.08 3.59
C LEU A 49 10.18 11.99 3.13
N LYS A 50 9.86 13.14 2.52
CA LYS A 50 10.84 14.12 2.09
C LYS A 50 11.65 14.67 3.26
N LYS A 51 11.00 14.90 4.40
CA LYS A 51 11.65 15.40 5.63
C LYS A 51 12.52 14.34 6.30
N GLU A 52 12.05 13.09 6.40
CA GLU A 52 12.73 12.05 7.17
C GLU A 52 13.77 11.25 6.40
N ILE A 53 13.57 11.06 5.09
CA ILE A 53 14.41 10.17 4.26
C ILE A 53 14.96 10.92 3.05
N GLY A 54 14.17 11.83 2.46
CA GLY A 54 14.56 12.61 1.29
C GLY A 54 13.77 12.27 0.03
N ALA A 55 14.10 12.95 -1.07
CA ALA A 55 13.35 12.88 -2.33
C ALA A 55 13.35 11.49 -2.99
N ILE A 56 14.34 10.65 -2.68
CA ILE A 56 14.45 9.28 -3.20
C ILE A 56 13.34 8.36 -2.67
N ALA A 57 12.75 8.68 -1.52
CA ALA A 57 11.77 7.82 -0.84
C ALA A 57 10.31 8.21 -1.12
N LEU A 58 10.06 9.21 -1.98
CA LEU A 58 8.70 9.67 -2.27
C LEU A 58 7.90 8.57 -2.96
N CYS A 59 6.66 8.39 -2.52
CA CYS A 59 5.73 7.47 -3.17
C CYS A 59 5.38 7.98 -4.57
N ASP A 60 5.59 7.13 -5.56
CA ASP A 60 5.19 7.36 -6.94
C ASP A 60 3.68 7.29 -7.08
N ASP A 61 3.04 6.36 -6.34
CA ASP A 61 1.60 6.19 -6.33
C ASP A 61 1.15 5.49 -5.03
N ILE A 62 -0.12 5.61 -4.68
CA ILE A 62 -0.70 4.99 -3.49
C ILE A 62 -2.09 4.40 -3.77
N ALA A 63 -2.54 3.50 -2.92
CA ALA A 63 -3.94 3.07 -2.84
C ALA A 63 -4.43 3.18 -1.40
N ILE A 64 -5.61 3.78 -1.22
CA ILE A 64 -6.32 3.75 0.06
C ILE A 64 -7.12 2.45 0.10
N VAL A 65 -6.89 1.62 1.11
CA VAL A 65 -7.51 0.30 1.25
C VAL A 65 -8.08 0.12 2.67
N PRO A 66 -9.13 -0.68 2.84
CA PRO A 66 -9.74 -0.87 4.16
C PRO A 66 -8.83 -1.64 5.14
N ASP A 67 -8.03 -2.58 4.63
CA ASP A 67 -6.95 -3.21 5.38
C ASP A 67 -5.88 -3.78 4.42
N VAL A 68 -4.81 -4.36 4.97
CA VAL A 68 -3.76 -5.10 4.27
C VAL A 68 -3.74 -6.57 4.70
N PRO A 69 -3.32 -7.52 3.85
CA PRO A 69 -3.30 -8.94 4.20
C PRO A 69 -2.30 -9.19 5.33
N LYS A 70 -2.83 -9.57 6.50
CA LYS A 70 -2.04 -9.92 7.70
C LYS A 70 -2.28 -11.38 8.05
N THR A 71 -1.23 -12.06 8.52
CA THR A 71 -1.38 -13.36 9.19
C THR A 71 -2.11 -13.18 10.52
N ARG A 72 -2.62 -14.27 11.12
CA ARG A 72 -3.17 -14.26 12.50
C ARG A 72 -2.20 -13.79 13.59
N SER A 73 -0.91 -13.68 13.27
CA SER A 73 0.14 -13.10 14.12
C SER A 73 0.43 -11.63 13.83
N GLY A 74 -0.37 -10.99 12.97
CA GLY A 74 -0.25 -9.57 12.59
C GLY A 74 0.83 -9.29 11.53
N LYS A 75 1.49 -10.32 10.96
CA LYS A 75 2.55 -10.09 9.95
C LYS A 75 1.91 -9.72 8.61
N ILE A 76 2.25 -8.55 8.08
CA ILE A 76 1.81 -8.10 6.75
C ILE A 76 2.46 -8.96 5.66
N MET A 77 1.65 -9.64 4.84
CA MET A 77 2.08 -10.47 3.72
C MET A 77 2.33 -9.62 2.46
N ARG A 78 3.42 -8.84 2.48
CA ARG A 78 3.81 -7.95 1.36
C ARG A 78 4.01 -8.66 0.03
N ARG A 79 4.28 -9.97 0.02
CA ARG A 79 4.40 -10.76 -1.22
C ARG A 79 3.07 -10.75 -2.01
N ILE A 80 1.93 -10.83 -1.33
CA ILE A 80 0.60 -10.77 -1.94
C ILE A 80 0.39 -9.38 -2.58
N LEU A 81 0.61 -8.33 -1.79
CA LEU A 81 0.50 -6.94 -2.25
C LEU A 81 1.38 -6.65 -3.49
N ARG A 82 2.60 -7.22 -3.54
CA ARG A 82 3.48 -7.09 -4.70
C ARG A 82 2.90 -7.77 -5.95
N SER A 83 2.30 -8.95 -5.81
CA SER A 83 1.62 -9.61 -6.94
C SER A 83 0.43 -8.78 -7.43
N ILE A 84 -0.36 -8.22 -6.51
CA ILE A 84 -1.51 -7.37 -6.85
C ILE A 84 -1.08 -6.14 -7.67
N VAL A 85 -0.10 -5.37 -7.20
CA VAL A 85 0.31 -4.14 -7.91
C VAL A 85 0.94 -4.41 -9.27
N LYS A 86 1.47 -5.63 -9.47
CA LYS A 86 2.03 -6.08 -10.74
C LYS A 86 1.01 -6.72 -11.67
N GLY A 87 -0.21 -6.96 -11.21
CA GLY A 87 -1.22 -7.73 -11.95
C GLY A 87 -0.87 -9.20 -12.13
N GLU A 88 -0.01 -9.76 -11.27
CA GLU A 88 0.42 -11.15 -11.31
C GLU A 88 -0.55 -12.04 -10.50
N ALA A 89 -0.65 -13.32 -10.89
CA ALA A 89 -1.40 -14.30 -10.11
C ALA A 89 -0.79 -14.49 -8.70
N ILE A 90 -1.65 -14.53 -7.70
CA ILE A 90 -1.25 -14.81 -6.31
C ILE A 90 -1.08 -16.33 -6.19
N THR A 91 0.16 -16.76 -5.95
CA THR A 91 0.56 -18.18 -5.77
C THR A 91 0.79 -18.55 -4.31
N GLN A 92 0.65 -17.57 -3.41
CA GLN A 92 0.80 -17.66 -1.98
C GLN A 92 -0.36 -18.44 -1.38
N ASP A 93 -0.08 -19.28 -0.38
CA ASP A 93 -1.14 -19.77 0.50
C ASP A 93 -1.71 -18.61 1.34
N THR A 94 -3.01 -18.38 1.20
CA THR A 94 -3.78 -17.34 1.92
C THR A 94 -4.53 -17.89 3.13
N SER A 95 -4.49 -19.21 3.38
CA SER A 95 -5.19 -19.86 4.50
C SER A 95 -4.76 -19.37 5.90
N THR A 96 -3.54 -18.81 5.98
CA THR A 96 -2.96 -18.26 7.22
C THR A 96 -3.31 -16.80 7.47
N LEU A 97 -3.99 -16.14 6.52
CA LEU A 97 -4.48 -14.78 6.71
C LEU A 97 -5.54 -14.73 7.81
N GLU A 98 -5.55 -13.62 8.54
CA GLU A 98 -6.62 -13.28 9.47
C GLU A 98 -7.94 -13.09 8.72
N ASP A 99 -7.89 -12.34 7.62
CA ASP A 99 -9.00 -12.15 6.69
C ASP A 99 -8.51 -12.39 5.25
N PRO A 100 -8.82 -13.54 4.63
CA PRO A 100 -8.50 -13.79 3.23
C PRO A 100 -9.31 -12.93 2.24
N SER A 101 -10.48 -12.42 2.63
CA SER A 101 -11.39 -11.66 1.75
C SER A 101 -10.86 -10.25 1.42
N ILE A 102 -9.89 -9.76 2.18
CA ILE A 102 -9.24 -8.49 1.91
C ILE A 102 -8.48 -8.48 0.58
N VAL A 103 -7.96 -9.63 0.15
CA VAL A 103 -7.13 -9.77 -1.05
C VAL A 103 -7.89 -9.36 -2.33
N PRO A 104 -9.05 -9.96 -2.67
CA PRO A 104 -9.80 -9.54 -3.85
C PRO A 104 -10.33 -8.10 -3.75
N THR A 105 -10.61 -7.61 -2.54
CA THR A 105 -11.00 -6.21 -2.32
C THR A 105 -9.87 -5.25 -2.72
N ILE A 106 -8.64 -5.52 -2.29
CA ILE A 106 -7.46 -4.73 -2.67
C ILE A 106 -7.22 -4.84 -4.17
N GLU A 107 -7.34 -6.02 -4.78
CA GLU A 107 -7.20 -6.19 -6.23
C GLU A 107 -8.18 -5.31 -7.01
N LYS A 108 -9.44 -5.25 -6.58
CA LYS A 108 -10.46 -4.40 -7.20
C LYS A 108 -10.09 -2.92 -7.08
N ILE A 109 -9.76 -2.46 -5.87
CA ILE A 109 -9.36 -1.06 -5.63
C ILE A 109 -8.16 -0.66 -6.49
N VAL A 110 -7.15 -1.52 -6.57
CA VAL A 110 -5.95 -1.23 -7.37
C VAL A 110 -6.31 -1.21 -8.86
N LYS A 111 -7.15 -2.12 -9.37
CA LYS A 111 -7.57 -2.11 -10.78
C LYS A 111 -8.44 -0.92 -11.16
N GLU A 112 -9.29 -0.44 -10.25
CA GLU A 112 -10.16 0.71 -10.49
C GLU A 112 -9.45 2.06 -10.30
N GLY A 113 -8.36 2.09 -9.54
CA GLY A 113 -7.57 3.28 -9.24
C GLY A 113 -6.28 3.45 -10.06
N LEU A 114 -6.00 2.53 -10.98
CA LEU A 114 -4.95 2.59 -12.01
C LEU A 114 -5.52 3.15 -13.31
#